data_AF-A0A421BHR0-F1
#
_entry.id   AF-A0A421BHR0-F1
#
_cell.length_a   1.000
_cell.length_b   1.000
_cell.length_c   1.000
_cell.angle_alpha   90.00
_cell.angle_beta   90.00
_cell.angle_gamma   90.00
#
_symmetry.space_group_name_H-M   'P 1'
#
loop_
_entity.id
_entity.type
_entity.pdbx_description
1 polymer ?
#
loop_
_entity_poly.entity_id
_entity_poly.type
_entity_poly.pdbx_seq_one_letter_code
_entity_poly.pdbx_strand_id
1 'polypeptide(L)'
;MRDYISAEWKKLNKMQLLIIGVFFVALSSFIGLATYFANQSVLIGGTQDKVMWGQLTFYYSQILYPPMLAIFIAISLIQEFERKNLEMLCSNAISIKKLLISKLVTVTVLVIPIQFLLLIVYIVALKVANVERSSYVLLTLKWTLLSILSSLSILCIQAFAYAKTRSFGQSIGISALGAMGGFVLLFLNENLNKFYPYSQCVIALRSRTLEDFSSSELVIFVFINILFSVCFYKLTCYELRKRE
;
A
#
# COMPACT_ATOMS: atom_id res chain seq x y z
N MET A 1 -8.81 -22.93 6.54
CA MET A 1 -8.26 -21.59 6.20
C MET A 1 -7.01 -21.30 7.04
N ARG A 2 -7.03 -21.56 8.34
CA ARG A 2 -5.85 -21.43 9.23
C ARG A 2 -4.60 -22.15 8.69
N ASP A 3 -4.75 -23.37 8.18
CA ASP A 3 -3.61 -24.15 7.68
C ASP A 3 -2.98 -23.53 6.42
N TYR A 4 -3.81 -22.96 5.54
CA TYR A 4 -3.36 -22.22 4.35
C TYR A 4 -2.55 -20.99 4.77
N ILE A 5 -3.05 -20.20 5.71
CA ILE A 5 -2.33 -19.02 6.21
C ILE A 5 -1.01 -19.42 6.87
N SER A 6 -1.01 -20.48 7.68
CA SER A 6 0.19 -21.01 8.34
C SER A 6 1.24 -21.48 7.33
N ALA A 7 0.82 -22.20 6.29
CA ALA A 7 1.72 -22.64 5.23
C ALA A 7 2.33 -21.46 4.48
N GLU A 8 1.51 -20.49 4.06
CA GLU A 8 1.99 -19.29 3.37
C GLU A 8 2.89 -18.43 4.25
N TRP A 9 2.60 -18.34 5.55
CA TRP A 9 3.44 -17.63 6.50
C TRP A 9 4.83 -18.25 6.65
N LYS A 10 4.94 -19.58 6.57
CA LYS A 10 6.22 -20.30 6.61
C LYS A 10 7.02 -20.14 5.33
N LYS A 11 6.35 -20.19 4.17
CA LYS A 11 6.97 -20.03 2.84
C LYS A 11 7.53 -18.61 2.59
N LEU A 12 6.88 -17.60 3.15
CA LEU A 12 7.21 -16.20 2.87
C LEU A 12 8.49 -15.75 3.60
N ASN A 13 9.42 -15.16 2.86
CA ASN A 13 10.61 -14.52 3.41
C ASN A 13 10.27 -13.15 4.01
N LYS A 14 9.71 -13.18 5.22
CA LYS A 14 9.20 -12.00 5.94
C LYS A 14 10.27 -10.92 6.14
N MET A 15 11.50 -11.33 6.51
CA MET A 15 12.59 -10.39 6.76
C MET A 15 12.97 -9.62 5.50
N GLN A 16 13.05 -10.29 4.36
CA GLN A 16 13.30 -9.64 3.08
C GLN A 16 12.23 -8.60 2.75
N LEU A 17 10.95 -8.94 2.92
CA LEU A 17 9.85 -8.00 2.68
C LEU A 17 9.88 -6.81 3.63
N LEU A 18 10.14 -7.03 4.92
CA LEU A 18 10.25 -5.96 5.90
C LEU A 18 11.43 -5.02 5.61
N ILE A 19 12.59 -5.55 5.23
CA ILE A 19 13.76 -4.73 4.85
C ILE A 19 13.43 -3.86 3.63
N ILE A 20 12.78 -4.41 2.62
CA ILE A 20 12.30 -3.65 1.45
C ILE A 20 11.33 -2.56 1.92
N GLY A 21 10.39 -2.89 2.80
CA GLY A 21 9.45 -1.93 3.38
C GLY A 21 10.13 -0.77 4.09
N VAL A 22 11.09 -1.08 4.97
CA VAL A 22 11.90 -0.09 5.70
C VAL A 22 12.67 0.80 4.74
N PHE A 23 13.28 0.24 3.70
CA PHE A 23 14.02 0.99 2.70
C PHE A 23 13.12 2.01 1.98
N PHE A 24 11.93 1.61 1.53
CA PHE A 24 10.98 2.51 0.86
C PHE A 24 10.46 3.61 1.80
N VAL A 25 10.18 3.29 3.07
CA VAL A 25 9.81 4.29 4.09
C VAL A 25 10.97 5.24 4.36
N ALA A 26 12.20 4.75 4.51
CA ALA A 26 13.37 5.60 4.74
C ALA A 26 13.63 6.56 3.56
N LEU A 27 13.59 6.04 2.33
CA LEU A 27 13.79 6.85 1.12
C LEU A 27 12.73 7.95 0.99
N SER A 28 11.46 7.61 1.13
CA SER A 28 10.36 8.58 1.06
C SER A 28 10.40 9.59 2.20
N SER A 29 10.70 9.13 3.42
CA SER A 29 10.79 9.99 4.60
C SER A 29 11.93 10.98 4.49
N PHE A 30 13.07 10.56 3.94
CA PHE A 30 14.19 11.46 3.68
C PHE A 30 13.78 12.61 2.77
N ILE A 31 13.09 12.31 1.66
CA ILE A 31 12.58 13.33 0.73
C ILE A 31 11.58 14.26 1.43
N GLY A 32 10.54 13.69 2.05
CA GLY A 32 9.46 14.46 2.68
C GLY A 32 9.92 15.35 3.83
N LEU A 33 10.78 14.82 4.72
CA LEU A 33 11.33 15.59 5.83
C LEU A 33 12.34 16.64 5.37
N ALA A 34 13.18 16.34 4.37
CA ALA A 34 14.07 17.35 3.80
C ALA A 34 13.28 18.53 3.22
N THR A 35 12.18 18.26 2.51
CA THR A 35 11.28 19.31 2.02
C THR A 35 10.64 20.11 3.16
N TYR A 36 10.22 19.45 4.24
CA TYR A 36 9.69 20.14 5.42
C TYR A 36 10.73 21.07 6.07
N PHE A 37 11.92 20.56 6.39
CA PHE A 37 12.96 21.33 7.07
C PHE A 37 13.50 22.48 6.19
N ALA A 38 13.58 22.29 4.87
CA ALA A 38 13.99 23.35 3.95
C ALA A 38 13.01 24.55 3.93
N ASN A 39 11.73 24.32 4.23
CA ASN A 39 10.68 25.35 4.18
C ASN A 39 10.19 25.78 5.56
N GLN A 40 10.84 25.32 6.64
CA GLN A 40 10.34 25.50 8.02
C GLN A 40 10.17 26.98 8.42
N SER A 41 11.01 27.87 7.90
CA SER A 41 10.99 29.31 8.20
C SER A 41 9.74 30.04 7.69
N VAL A 42 9.02 29.46 6.72
CA VAL A 42 7.85 30.07 6.08
C VAL A 42 6.54 29.49 6.62
N LEU A 43 6.62 28.48 7.50
CA LEU A 43 5.43 27.79 8.01
C LEU A 43 4.68 28.63 9.06
N ILE A 44 3.36 28.67 8.91
CA ILE A 44 2.46 29.35 9.84
C ILE A 44 2.45 28.59 11.17
N GLY A 45 2.64 29.32 12.27
CA GLY A 45 2.59 28.77 13.63
C GLY A 45 1.30 27.98 13.88
N GLY A 46 1.42 26.80 14.51
CA GLY A 46 0.29 25.91 14.78
C GLY A 46 -0.15 25.00 13.61
N THR A 47 0.49 25.06 12.45
CA THR A 47 0.21 24.14 11.31
C THR A 47 1.34 23.14 11.03
N GLN A 48 2.44 23.24 11.78
CA GLN A 48 3.67 22.49 11.55
C GLN A 48 3.49 20.97 11.65
N ASP A 49 2.65 20.50 12.56
CA ASP A 49 2.32 19.08 12.74
C ASP A 49 1.59 18.50 11.53
N LYS A 50 0.64 19.26 10.95
CA LYS A 50 -0.11 18.88 9.76
C LYS A 50 0.76 18.88 8.52
N VAL A 51 1.51 19.95 8.31
CA VAL A 51 2.39 20.10 7.14
C VAL A 51 3.45 19.02 7.15
N MET A 52 4.05 18.71 8.31
CA MET A 52 5.02 17.62 8.43
C MET A 52 4.43 16.27 8.03
N TRP A 53 3.22 15.95 8.49
CA TRP A 53 2.54 14.72 8.09
C TRP A 53 2.31 14.67 6.57
N GLY A 54 1.80 15.75 5.98
CA GLY A 54 1.56 15.84 4.55
C GLY A 54 2.82 15.60 3.73
N GLN A 55 3.91 16.33 4.04
CA GLN A 55 5.18 16.19 3.34
C GLN A 55 5.80 14.80 3.50
N LEU A 56 5.75 14.24 4.72
CA LEU A 56 6.25 12.89 5.00
C LEU A 56 5.51 11.81 4.20
N THR A 57 4.18 11.90 4.15
CA THR A 57 3.34 10.84 3.60
C THR A 57 3.09 10.97 2.10
N PHE A 58 3.22 12.16 1.51
CA PHE A 58 2.87 12.41 0.11
C PHE A 58 3.69 11.56 -0.87
N TYR A 59 5.02 11.69 -0.87
CA TYR A 59 5.88 10.93 -1.79
C TYR A 59 5.84 9.42 -1.52
N TYR A 60 5.71 9.04 -0.25
CA TYR A 60 5.51 7.65 0.15
C TYR A 60 4.26 7.08 -0.53
N SER A 61 3.08 7.64 -0.24
CA SER A 61 1.80 7.10 -0.67
C SER A 61 1.53 7.24 -2.17
N GLN A 62 2.00 8.32 -2.78
CA GLN A 62 1.68 8.64 -4.18
C GLN A 62 2.56 7.92 -5.19
N ILE A 63 3.84 7.68 -4.86
CA ILE A 63 4.84 7.19 -5.82
C ILE A 63 5.44 5.87 -5.38
N LEU A 64 5.95 5.80 -4.15
CA LEU A 64 6.83 4.71 -3.71
C LEU A 64 6.06 3.52 -3.15
N TYR A 65 4.89 3.75 -2.56
CA TYR A 65 4.11 2.73 -1.89
C TYR A 65 3.52 1.68 -2.83
N PRO A 66 2.91 2.02 -3.99
CA PRO A 66 2.38 0.99 -4.88
C PRO A 66 3.46 0.02 -5.43
N PRO A 67 4.61 0.49 -5.95
CA PRO A 67 5.70 -0.42 -6.35
C PRO A 67 6.19 -1.32 -5.22
N MET A 68 6.24 -0.83 -3.98
CA MET A 68 6.57 -1.65 -2.81
C MET A 68 5.57 -2.81 -2.62
N LEU A 69 4.27 -2.52 -2.72
CA LEU A 69 3.23 -3.56 -2.65
C LEU A 69 3.29 -4.54 -3.82
N ALA A 70 3.65 -4.06 -5.02
CA ALA A 70 3.87 -4.92 -6.18
C ALA A 70 5.00 -5.91 -5.96
N ILE A 71 6.13 -5.45 -5.37
CA ILE A 71 7.25 -6.32 -4.99
C ILE A 71 6.79 -7.40 -3.99
N PHE A 72 5.99 -7.02 -2.99
CA PHE A 72 5.52 -7.95 -1.95
C PHE A 72 4.68 -9.07 -2.55
N ILE A 73 3.76 -8.71 -3.45
CA ILE A 73 2.92 -9.67 -4.15
C ILE A 73 3.72 -10.52 -5.11
N ALA A 74 4.64 -9.93 -5.86
CA ALA A 74 5.48 -10.67 -6.79
C ALA A 74 6.33 -11.72 -6.07
N ILE A 75 6.98 -11.39 -4.94
CA ILE A 75 7.73 -12.34 -4.11
C ILE A 75 6.81 -13.43 -3.53
N SER A 76 5.58 -13.09 -3.16
CA SER A 76 4.62 -14.06 -2.65
C SER A 76 4.14 -15.05 -3.73
N LEU A 77 3.96 -14.57 -4.97
CA LEU A 77 3.41 -15.37 -6.07
C LEU A 77 4.46 -16.08 -6.93
N ILE A 78 5.70 -15.60 -6.98
CA ILE A 78 6.77 -16.21 -7.82
C ILE A 78 6.96 -17.69 -7.49
N GLN A 79 6.88 -18.04 -6.20
CA GLN A 79 7.00 -19.41 -5.69
C GLN A 79 5.93 -20.37 -6.25
N GLU A 80 4.79 -19.85 -6.72
CA GLU A 80 3.73 -20.67 -7.31
C GLU A 80 4.00 -20.98 -8.78
N PHE A 81 4.77 -20.15 -9.48
CA PHE A 81 5.10 -20.36 -10.89
C PHE A 81 6.45 -21.07 -11.09
N GLU A 82 7.22 -21.21 -10.03
CA GLU A 82 8.43 -22.03 -10.04
C GLU A 82 8.09 -23.52 -10.05
N ARG A 83 8.82 -24.30 -10.86
CA ARG A 83 8.81 -25.78 -10.86
C ARG A 83 7.42 -26.42 -10.97
N LYS A 84 6.49 -25.77 -11.67
CA LYS A 84 5.09 -26.22 -11.82
C LYS A 84 4.37 -26.44 -10.47
N ASN A 85 4.74 -25.65 -9.46
CA ASN A 85 4.22 -25.80 -8.12
C ASN A 85 2.70 -25.58 -8.09
N LEU A 86 2.19 -24.57 -8.81
CA LEU A 86 0.74 -24.33 -8.92
C LEU A 86 -0.01 -25.54 -9.48
N GLU A 87 0.48 -26.15 -10.56
CA GLU A 87 -0.12 -27.33 -11.19
C GLU A 87 -0.11 -28.54 -10.25
N MET A 88 0.99 -28.72 -9.50
CA MET A 88 1.09 -29.75 -8.47
C MET A 88 0.08 -29.52 -7.33
N LEU A 89 -0.09 -28.27 -6.88
CA LEU A 89 -1.08 -27.94 -5.85
C LEU A 89 -2.51 -28.19 -6.34
N CYS A 90 -2.83 -27.78 -7.58
CA CYS A 90 -4.14 -28.03 -8.18
C CYS A 90 -4.41 -29.55 -8.35
N SER A 91 -3.42 -30.33 -8.77
CA SER A 91 -3.51 -31.80 -8.87
C SER A 91 -3.78 -32.46 -7.53
N ASN A 92 -3.32 -31.85 -6.43
CA ASN A 92 -3.59 -32.27 -5.06
C ASN A 92 -4.89 -31.66 -4.48
N ALA A 93 -5.81 -31.20 -5.34
CA ALA A 93 -7.11 -30.62 -4.98
C ALA A 93 -7.04 -29.38 -4.06
N ILE A 94 -5.93 -28.64 -4.08
CA ILE A 94 -5.80 -27.40 -3.32
C ILE A 94 -6.57 -26.29 -4.01
N SER A 95 -7.39 -25.57 -3.24
CA SER A 95 -8.23 -24.50 -3.79
C SER A 95 -7.43 -23.23 -4.07
N ILE A 96 -7.31 -22.83 -5.34
CA ILE A 96 -6.72 -21.54 -5.77
C ILE A 96 -7.32 -20.35 -5.00
N LYS A 97 -8.64 -20.37 -4.76
CA LYS A 97 -9.34 -19.31 -4.02
C LYS A 97 -8.79 -19.15 -2.61
N LYS A 98 -8.61 -20.27 -1.89
CA LYS A 98 -8.10 -20.29 -0.51
C LYS A 98 -6.61 -19.91 -0.48
N LEU A 99 -5.83 -20.42 -1.45
CA LEU A 99 -4.41 -20.08 -1.61
C LEU A 99 -4.21 -18.56 -1.80
N LEU A 100 -4.96 -17.96 -2.72
CA LEU A 100 -4.85 -16.52 -3.00
C LEU A 100 -5.28 -15.68 -1.81
N ILE A 101 -6.38 -16.03 -1.13
CA ILE A 101 -6.80 -15.32 0.09
C ILE A 101 -5.70 -15.43 1.16
N SER A 102 -5.11 -16.61 1.38
CA SER A 102 -4.04 -16.75 2.37
C SER A 102 -2.84 -15.88 2.04
N LYS A 103 -2.43 -15.77 0.78
CA LYS A 103 -1.33 -14.88 0.36
C LYS A 103 -1.65 -13.40 0.56
N LEU A 104 -2.85 -12.98 0.15
CA LEU A 104 -3.27 -11.59 0.36
C LEU A 104 -3.31 -11.23 1.85
N VAL A 105 -3.83 -12.13 2.70
CA VAL A 105 -3.85 -11.93 4.16
C VAL A 105 -2.43 -11.88 4.73
N THR A 106 -1.55 -12.81 4.40
CA THR A 106 -0.17 -12.83 4.94
C THR A 106 0.62 -11.60 4.51
N VAL A 107 0.50 -11.17 3.25
CA VAL A 107 1.16 -9.95 2.76
C VAL A 107 0.57 -8.70 3.42
N THR A 108 -0.75 -8.62 3.60
CA THR A 108 -1.39 -7.48 4.29
C THR A 108 -0.94 -7.37 5.74
N VAL A 109 -0.78 -8.50 6.45
CA VAL A 109 -0.23 -8.50 7.82
C VAL A 109 1.20 -7.94 7.86
N LEU A 110 2.01 -8.18 6.83
CA LEU A 110 3.37 -7.60 6.75
C LEU A 110 3.39 -6.11 6.39
N VAL A 111 2.32 -5.58 5.82
CA VAL A 111 2.18 -4.14 5.57
C VAL A 111 1.95 -3.36 6.87
N ILE A 112 1.28 -3.97 7.85
CA ILE A 112 0.97 -3.34 9.15
C ILE A 112 2.20 -2.70 9.81
N PRO A 113 3.30 -3.43 10.10
CA PRO A 113 4.47 -2.83 10.73
C PRO A 113 5.12 -1.71 9.91
N ILE A 114 4.98 -1.71 8.57
CA ILE A 114 5.53 -0.67 7.69
C ILE A 114 4.69 0.62 7.81
N GLN A 115 3.37 0.49 7.91
CA GLN A 115 2.48 1.64 8.15
C GLN A 115 2.73 2.26 9.53
N PHE A 116 2.91 1.41 10.56
CA PHE A 116 3.29 1.91 11.88
C PHE A 116 4.70 2.50 11.91
N LEU A 117 5.64 2.00 11.11
CA LEU A 117 6.96 2.61 10.97
C LEU A 117 6.86 4.05 10.44
N LEU A 118 6.00 4.32 9.46
CA LEU A 118 5.73 5.67 8.97
C LEU A 118 5.23 6.60 10.09
N LEU A 119 4.31 6.09 10.92
CA LEU A 119 3.81 6.83 12.09
C LEU A 119 4.91 7.08 13.13
N ILE A 120 5.80 6.11 13.37
CA ILE A 120 6.95 6.28 14.27
C ILE A 120 7.88 7.36 13.74
N VAL A 121 8.20 7.35 12.44
CA VAL A 121 9.05 8.37 11.80
C VAL A 121 8.43 9.76 11.98
N TYR A 122 7.11 9.89 11.79
CA TYR A 122 6.40 11.14 12.06
C TYR A 122 6.56 11.62 13.50
N ILE A 123 6.31 10.75 14.50
CA ILE A 123 6.39 11.11 15.91
C ILE A 123 7.82 11.50 16.32
N VAL A 124 8.83 10.84 15.75
CA VAL A 124 10.24 11.17 15.96
C VAL A 124 10.56 12.52 15.30
N ALA A 125 10.11 12.76 14.07
CA ALA A 125 10.35 14.01 13.37
C ALA A 125 9.74 15.22 14.10
N LEU A 126 8.52 15.09 14.65
CA LEU A 126 7.93 16.13 15.50
C LEU A 126 8.79 16.46 16.71
N LYS A 127 9.35 15.42 17.36
CA LYS A 127 10.24 15.59 18.52
C LYS A 127 11.53 16.29 18.15
N VAL A 128 12.14 15.92 17.01
CA VAL A 128 13.38 16.56 16.51
C VAL A 128 13.15 18.03 16.15
N ALA A 129 11.99 18.35 15.59
CA ALA A 129 11.63 19.71 15.21
C ALA A 129 11.07 20.58 16.37
N ASN A 130 11.00 20.04 17.60
CA ASN A 130 10.37 20.68 18.76
C ASN A 130 8.94 21.20 18.51
N VAL A 131 8.17 20.47 17.70
CA VAL A 131 6.77 20.80 17.43
C VAL A 131 5.89 20.16 18.51
N GLU A 132 4.99 20.95 19.11
CA GLU A 132 4.07 20.45 20.13
C GLU A 132 3.16 19.34 19.58
N ARG A 133 3.01 18.27 20.34
CA ARG A 133 2.11 17.17 19.97
C ARG A 133 0.66 17.59 20.27
N SER A 134 -0.10 17.86 19.22
CA SER A 134 -1.52 18.12 19.31
C SER A 134 -2.35 16.81 19.23
N SER A 135 -3.67 16.92 19.37
CA SER A 135 -4.62 15.83 19.10
C SER A 135 -4.52 15.26 17.68
N TYR A 136 -3.81 15.94 16.77
CA TYR A 136 -3.59 15.51 15.39
C TYR A 136 -2.86 14.17 15.28
N VAL A 137 -2.05 13.78 16.26
CA VAL A 137 -1.38 12.45 16.29
C VAL A 137 -2.39 11.29 16.33
N LEU A 138 -3.55 11.48 16.98
CA LEU A 138 -4.62 10.46 16.99
C LEU A 138 -5.30 10.37 15.61
N LEU A 139 -5.42 11.49 14.90
CA LEU A 139 -5.93 11.51 13.53
C LEU A 139 -4.98 10.79 12.57
N THR A 140 -3.67 11.02 12.68
CA THR A 140 -2.69 10.33 11.83
C THR A 140 -2.64 8.82 12.10
N LEU A 141 -2.89 8.38 13.34
CA LEU A 141 -3.10 6.97 13.66
C LEU A 141 -4.33 6.40 12.94
N LYS A 142 -5.48 7.09 12.98
CA LYS A 142 -6.69 6.69 12.24
C LYS A 142 -6.41 6.55 10.74
N TRP A 143 -5.73 7.52 10.14
CA TRP A 143 -5.39 7.51 8.72
C TRP A 143 -4.40 6.39 8.36
N THR A 144 -3.48 6.07 9.27
CA THR A 144 -2.56 4.93 9.15
C THR A 144 -3.31 3.60 9.17
N LEU A 145 -4.40 3.47 9.93
CA LEU A 145 -5.26 2.28 9.89
C LEU A 145 -6.04 2.19 8.56
N LEU A 146 -6.53 3.32 8.05
CA LEU A 146 -7.20 3.38 6.75
C LEU A 146 -6.25 3.05 5.59
N SER A 147 -4.96 3.40 5.70
CA SER A 147 -3.99 3.08 4.66
C SER A 147 -3.80 1.56 4.50
N ILE A 148 -3.89 0.78 5.58
CA ILE A 148 -3.87 -0.70 5.54
C ILE A 148 -5.03 -1.26 4.72
N LEU A 149 -6.23 -0.66 4.83
CA LEU A 149 -7.38 -1.02 3.98
C LEU A 149 -7.09 -0.69 2.51
N SER A 150 -6.49 0.47 2.25
CA SER A 150 -6.12 0.85 0.88
C SER A 150 -5.06 -0.07 0.26
N SER A 151 -4.19 -0.66 1.08
CA SER A 151 -3.20 -1.63 0.62
C SER A 151 -3.86 -2.83 -0.03
N LEU A 152 -4.98 -3.32 0.53
CA LEU A 152 -5.66 -4.51 0.03
C LEU A 152 -6.13 -4.38 -1.42
N SER A 153 -6.60 -3.19 -1.82
CA SER A 153 -7.05 -2.96 -3.20
C SER A 153 -5.88 -2.98 -4.17
N ILE A 154 -4.78 -2.29 -3.83
CA ILE A 154 -3.55 -2.28 -4.62
C ILE A 154 -2.91 -3.66 -4.69
N LEU A 155 -2.86 -4.41 -3.58
CA LEU A 155 -2.37 -5.79 -3.51
C LEU A 155 -3.16 -6.71 -4.46
N CYS A 156 -4.49 -6.61 -4.50
CA CYS A 156 -5.31 -7.38 -5.44
C CYS A 156 -5.01 -7.02 -6.91
N ILE A 157 -4.86 -5.73 -7.22
CA ILE A 157 -4.50 -5.28 -8.58
C ILE A 157 -3.14 -5.85 -9.00
N GLN A 158 -2.16 -5.79 -8.10
CA GLN A 158 -0.83 -6.33 -8.35
C GLN A 158 -0.81 -7.86 -8.43
N ALA A 159 -1.70 -8.54 -7.70
CA ALA A 159 -1.84 -10.00 -7.82
C ALA A 159 -2.29 -10.38 -9.23
N PHE A 160 -3.24 -9.64 -9.79
CA PHE A 160 -3.67 -9.85 -11.17
C PHE A 160 -2.58 -9.46 -12.18
N ALA A 161 -1.94 -8.30 -12.01
CA ALA A 161 -0.88 -7.84 -12.90
C ALA A 161 0.28 -8.84 -12.96
N TYR A 162 0.73 -9.34 -11.81
CA TYR A 162 1.76 -10.37 -11.72
C TYR A 162 1.27 -11.72 -12.28
N ALA A 163 0.04 -12.13 -11.97
CA ALA A 163 -0.51 -13.36 -12.52
C ALA A 163 -0.58 -13.35 -14.06
N LYS A 164 -0.89 -12.19 -14.66
CA LYS A 164 -0.98 -12.04 -16.12
C LYS A 164 0.39 -11.92 -16.79
N THR A 165 1.33 -11.19 -16.19
CA THR A 165 2.65 -10.92 -16.78
C THR A 165 3.68 -12.01 -16.51
N ARG A 166 3.59 -12.70 -15.36
CA ARG A 166 4.60 -13.67 -14.86
C ARG A 166 6.03 -13.12 -14.83
N SER A 167 6.17 -11.80 -14.81
CA SER A 167 7.44 -11.11 -14.88
C SER A 167 7.56 -10.11 -13.75
N PHE A 168 8.61 -10.28 -12.94
CA PHE A 168 8.88 -9.45 -11.78
C PHE A 168 9.01 -7.97 -12.17
N GLY A 169 9.85 -7.67 -13.17
CA GLY A 169 10.07 -6.30 -13.65
C GLY A 169 8.82 -5.66 -14.24
N GLN A 170 8.03 -6.41 -15.03
CA GLN A 170 6.82 -5.87 -15.65
C GLN A 170 5.74 -5.53 -14.62
N SER A 171 5.52 -6.38 -13.61
CA SER A 171 4.54 -6.10 -12.56
C SER A 171 4.87 -4.82 -11.80
N ILE A 172 6.15 -4.65 -11.43
CA ILE A 172 6.62 -3.44 -10.73
C ILE A 172 6.49 -2.22 -11.63
N GLY A 173 6.86 -2.33 -12.92
CA GLY A 173 6.70 -1.27 -13.91
C GLY A 173 5.25 -0.82 -14.06
N ILE A 174 4.30 -1.76 -14.16
CA ILE A 174 2.86 -1.45 -14.20
C ILE A 174 2.43 -0.71 -12.93
N SER A 175 2.92 -1.13 -11.76
CA SER A 175 2.60 -0.44 -10.52
C SER A 175 3.17 0.97 -10.46
N ALA A 176 4.39 1.19 -10.95
CA ALA A 176 5.03 2.50 -10.98
C ALA A 176 4.30 3.44 -11.95
N LEU A 177 3.95 2.95 -13.15
CA LEU A 177 3.14 3.69 -14.11
C LEU A 177 1.74 4.00 -13.56
N GLY A 178 1.13 3.07 -12.84
CA GLY A 178 -0.12 3.30 -12.12
C GLY A 178 0.01 4.41 -11.08
N ALA A 179 1.05 4.36 -10.26
CA ALA A 179 1.34 5.42 -9.27
C ALA A 179 1.53 6.80 -9.94
N MET A 180 2.26 6.85 -11.06
CA MET A 180 2.45 8.07 -11.86
C MET A 180 1.13 8.55 -12.50
N GLY A 181 0.27 7.64 -12.95
CA GLY A 181 -1.06 7.98 -13.46
C GLY A 181 -1.91 8.66 -12.39
N GLY A 182 -1.83 8.21 -11.13
CA GLY A 182 -2.47 8.85 -10.00
C GLY A 182 -1.93 10.27 -9.76
N PHE A 183 -0.62 10.46 -9.92
CA PHE A 183 0.03 11.76 -9.81
C PHE A 183 -0.42 12.72 -10.91
N VAL A 184 -0.47 12.27 -12.17
CA VAL A 184 -0.96 13.07 -13.30
C VAL A 184 -2.44 13.44 -13.11
N LEU A 185 -3.28 12.50 -12.66
CA LEU A 185 -4.69 12.75 -12.39
C LEU A 185 -4.93 13.82 -11.32
N LEU A 186 -4.00 13.98 -10.37
CA LEU A 186 -4.09 15.06 -9.39
C LEU A 186 -4.06 16.45 -10.04
N PHE A 187 -3.34 16.63 -11.16
CA PHE A 187 -3.28 17.90 -11.89
C PHE A 187 -4.42 18.09 -12.88
N LEU A 188 -4.99 16.99 -13.39
CA LEU A 188 -6.06 17.05 -14.37
C LEU A 188 -7.44 17.23 -13.73
N ASN A 189 -7.75 16.42 -12.71
CA ASN A 189 -9.06 16.45 -12.06
C ASN A 189 -9.03 15.74 -10.69
N GLU A 190 -9.02 16.52 -9.61
CA GLU A 190 -8.99 15.99 -8.25
C GLU A 190 -10.21 15.12 -7.91
N ASN A 191 -11.37 15.36 -8.52
CA ASN A 191 -12.57 14.56 -8.28
C ASN A 191 -12.45 13.14 -8.85
N LEU A 192 -11.77 12.99 -10.00
CA LEU A 192 -11.51 11.66 -10.57
C LEU A 192 -10.46 10.89 -9.75
N ASN A 193 -9.55 11.60 -9.09
CA ASN A 193 -8.52 11.00 -8.27
C ASN A 193 -9.10 10.14 -7.14
N LYS A 194 -10.26 10.55 -6.60
CA LYS A 194 -11.03 9.81 -5.59
C LYS A 194 -11.36 8.37 -6.02
N PHE A 195 -11.50 8.14 -7.32
CA PHE A 195 -11.86 6.84 -7.90
C PHE A 195 -10.68 6.04 -8.43
N TYR A 196 -9.48 6.62 -8.44
CA TYR A 196 -8.32 5.98 -8.99
C TYR A 196 -7.66 5.02 -7.98
N PRO A 197 -7.39 3.76 -8.32
CA PRO A 197 -6.98 2.75 -7.34
C PRO A 197 -5.60 3.02 -6.72
N TYR A 198 -4.64 3.50 -7.52
CA TYR A 198 -3.29 3.78 -7.00
C TYR A 198 -3.23 5.06 -6.14
N SER A 199 -4.27 5.90 -6.19
CA SER A 199 -4.39 7.08 -5.33
C SER A 199 -4.99 6.78 -3.96
N GLN A 200 -5.55 5.59 -3.76
CA GLN A 200 -6.29 5.28 -2.53
C GLN A 200 -5.42 5.38 -1.27
N CYS A 201 -4.12 5.10 -1.36
CA CYS A 201 -3.22 5.28 -0.21
C CYS A 201 -3.02 6.76 0.16
N VAL A 202 -2.92 7.64 -0.83
CA VAL A 202 -2.78 9.09 -0.61
C VAL A 202 -4.05 9.66 0.02
N ILE A 203 -5.21 9.19 -0.45
CA ILE A 203 -6.51 9.55 0.12
C ILE A 203 -6.62 9.04 1.55
N ALA A 204 -6.23 7.78 1.81
CA ALA A 204 -6.29 7.16 3.13
C ALA A 204 -5.43 7.90 4.17
N LEU A 205 -4.20 8.26 3.80
CA LEU A 205 -3.27 9.00 4.67
C LEU A 205 -3.60 10.50 4.76
N ARG A 206 -4.57 11.00 3.98
CA ARG A 206 -4.92 12.42 3.88
C ARG A 206 -3.69 13.30 3.63
N SER A 207 -2.73 12.81 2.85
CA SER A 207 -1.42 13.43 2.63
C SER A 207 -1.50 14.84 2.01
N ARG A 208 -2.66 15.19 1.44
CA ARG A 208 -2.92 16.50 0.82
C ARG A 208 -3.96 17.34 1.57
N THR A 209 -5.11 16.77 1.91
CA THR A 209 -6.21 17.52 2.52
C THR A 209 -5.93 17.86 3.98
N LEU A 210 -5.18 17.01 4.70
CA LEU A 210 -4.80 17.22 6.11
C LEU A 210 -5.98 17.45 7.07
N GLU A 211 -7.17 17.05 6.62
CA GLU A 211 -8.44 17.12 7.34
C GLU A 211 -9.04 15.73 7.45
N ASP A 212 -9.81 15.48 8.50
CA ASP A 212 -10.41 14.17 8.70
C ASP A 212 -11.49 13.86 7.64
N PHE A 213 -11.82 12.59 7.46
CA PHE A 213 -12.85 12.14 6.55
C PHE A 213 -14.24 12.67 6.93
N SER A 214 -14.93 13.27 5.97
CA SER A 214 -16.38 13.42 6.06
C SER A 214 -17.04 12.03 5.91
N SER A 215 -18.27 11.89 6.42
CA SER A 215 -18.99 10.61 6.37
C SER A 215 -19.17 10.09 4.94
N SER A 216 -19.45 10.98 3.98
CA SER A 216 -19.61 10.62 2.57
C SER A 216 -18.29 10.18 1.94
N GLU A 217 -17.19 10.87 2.23
CA GLU A 217 -15.87 10.51 1.71
C GLU A 217 -15.39 9.15 2.24
N LEU A 218 -15.65 8.86 3.52
CA LEU A 218 -15.29 7.57 4.11
C LEU A 218 -16.07 6.43 3.44
N VAL A 219 -17.37 6.61 3.21
CA VAL A 219 -18.21 5.61 2.53
C VAL A 219 -17.70 5.36 1.10
N ILE A 220 -17.42 6.42 0.34
CA ILE A 220 -16.87 6.30 -1.02
C ILE A 220 -15.52 5.57 -0.99
N PHE A 221 -14.62 5.98 -0.09
CA PHE A 221 -13.30 5.36 0.06
C PHE A 221 -13.40 3.85 0.35
N VAL A 222 -14.23 3.46 1.32
CA VAL A 222 -14.43 2.04 1.68
C VAL A 222 -15.04 1.27 0.51
N PHE A 223 -16.07 1.81 -0.13
CA PHE A 223 -16.74 1.18 -1.27
C PHE A 223 -15.75 0.90 -2.42
N ILE A 224 -14.92 1.88 -2.77
CA ILE A 224 -13.96 1.76 -3.87
C ILE A 224 -12.89 0.72 -3.57
N ASN A 225 -12.35 0.71 -2.35
CA ASN A 225 -11.36 -0.29 -1.98
C ASN A 225 -11.93 -1.71 -2.00
N ILE A 226 -13.16 -1.90 -1.50
CA ILE A 226 -13.86 -3.20 -1.57
C ILE A 226 -14.10 -3.60 -3.04
N LEU A 227 -14.59 -2.68 -3.87
CA LEU A 227 -14.89 -2.92 -5.28
C LEU A 227 -13.64 -3.40 -6.02
N PHE A 228 -12.53 -2.68 -5.91
CA PHE A 228 -11.27 -3.05 -6.55
C PHE A 228 -10.70 -4.37 -6.00
N SER A 229 -10.72 -4.55 -4.68
CA SER A 229 -10.25 -5.80 -4.07
C SER A 229 -11.04 -7.01 -4.58
N VAL A 230 -12.37 -6.94 -4.62
CA VAL A 230 -13.22 -8.05 -5.08
C VAL A 230 -13.07 -8.30 -6.58
N CYS A 231 -13.05 -7.25 -7.39
CA CYS A 231 -12.92 -7.35 -8.84
C CYS A 231 -11.59 -8.01 -9.22
N PHE A 232 -10.46 -7.46 -8.74
CA PHE A 232 -9.15 -7.97 -9.10
C PHE A 232 -8.82 -9.31 -8.42
N TYR A 233 -9.39 -9.61 -7.25
CA TYR A 233 -9.33 -10.96 -6.67
C TYR A 233 -9.96 -12.00 -7.60
N LYS A 234 -11.17 -11.73 -8.12
CA LYS A 234 -11.86 -12.64 -9.05
C LYS A 234 -11.09 -12.78 -10.36
N LEU A 235 -10.57 -11.68 -10.92
CA LEU A 235 -9.75 -11.70 -12.14
C LEU A 235 -8.47 -12.52 -11.93
N THR A 236 -7.81 -12.38 -10.78
CA THR A 236 -6.62 -13.18 -10.45
C THR A 236 -6.96 -14.67 -10.36
N CYS A 237 -8.06 -15.02 -9.67
CA CYS A 237 -8.51 -16.42 -9.61
C CYS A 237 -8.80 -16.99 -11.00
N TYR A 238 -9.41 -16.20 -11.88
CA TYR A 238 -9.70 -16.61 -13.25
C TYR A 238 -8.40 -16.82 -14.06
N GLU A 239 -7.46 -15.89 -14.00
CA GLU A 239 -6.19 -15.99 -14.73
C GLU A 239 -5.35 -17.18 -14.24
N LEU A 240 -5.36 -17.46 -12.94
CA LEU A 240 -4.67 -18.62 -12.36
C LEU A 240 -5.30 -19.96 -12.77
N ARG A 241 -6.62 -20.01 -13.00
CA ARG A 241 -7.34 -21.22 -13.44
C ARG A 241 -7.27 -21.46 -14.94
N LYS A 242 -7.31 -20.39 -15.74
CA LYS A 242 -7.34 -20.49 -17.21
C LYS A 242 -6.10 -21.20 -17.79
N ARG A 243 -5.02 -21.25 -17.02
CA ARG A 243 -3.72 -21.79 -17.44
C ARG A 243 -3.35 -23.07 -16.69
N GLU A 244 -4.34 -23.78 -16.14
CA GLU A 244 -4.31 -25.24 -15.92
C GLU A 244 -4.32 -25.96 -17.28
#